data_AF-A0A924UKT6-F1
#
_entry.id   AF-A0A924UKT6-F1
#
_cell.length_a   1.000
_cell.length_b   1.000
_cell.length_c   1.000
_cell.angle_alpha   90.00
_cell.angle_beta   90.00
_cell.angle_gamma   90.00
#
_symmetry.space_group_name_H-M   'P 1'
#
loop_
_entity.id
_entity.type
_entity.pdbx_description
1 polymer ?
#
loop_
_entity_poly.entity_id
_entity_poly.type
_entity_poly.pdbx_seq_one_letter_code
_entity_poly.pdbx_strand_id
1 'polypeptide(L)'
;MLPLAVIILSPKAQARTFKNAYISFEMLDTWKCNLEQTEWVCRAEDPQEAKEAVIILTAKEKGTTDSFPLYENHMNNPITTTTKTGTSLTSTVVYKAQQQRYNDQVWLDGIHRDSEVQNYFTRYVATIKDQIAILVTFTVHNKFYAKHSGHFANTIKSLRVIASKDLLSRPDLGPVRGAGETLGAGIGQAMPADLLAADDVGADGKKGILKNEALMGIGLLLLAVLAYLGLKYYQKNKR
;
A
#
# COMPACT_ATOMS: atom_id res chain seq x y z
N MET A 1 -42.11 24.18 -20.46
CA MET A 1 -41.03 23.19 -20.21
C MET A 1 -40.05 23.82 -19.23
N LEU A 2 -40.15 23.47 -17.95
CA LEU A 2 -39.22 23.94 -16.90
C LEU A 2 -37.97 23.03 -16.91
N PRO A 3 -36.74 23.55 -16.88
CA PRO A 3 -35.56 22.71 -16.79
C PRO A 3 -35.42 22.20 -15.35
N LEU A 4 -35.36 20.88 -15.19
CA LEU A 4 -35.06 20.21 -13.94
C LEU A 4 -33.56 20.41 -13.63
N ALA A 5 -33.24 21.29 -12.70
CA ALA A 5 -31.88 21.47 -12.21
C ALA A 5 -31.49 20.27 -11.33
N VAL A 6 -30.68 19.36 -11.87
CA VAL A 6 -30.08 18.25 -11.12
C VAL A 6 -28.96 18.82 -10.24
N ILE A 7 -29.23 18.96 -8.94
CA ILE A 7 -28.22 19.32 -7.94
C ILE A 7 -27.44 18.05 -7.62
N ILE A 8 -26.25 17.91 -8.21
CA ILE A 8 -25.31 16.83 -7.89
C ILE A 8 -24.69 17.15 -6.51
N LEU A 9 -25.21 16.53 -5.46
CA LEU A 9 -24.54 16.51 -4.16
C LEU A 9 -23.29 15.62 -4.28
N SER A 10 -22.13 16.23 -4.53
CA SER A 10 -20.86 15.52 -4.38
C SER A 10 -20.64 15.18 -2.91
N PRO A 11 -20.48 13.89 -2.53
CA PRO A 11 -20.10 13.56 -1.17
C PRO A 11 -18.74 14.21 -0.89
N LYS A 12 -18.69 15.11 0.10
CA LYS A 12 -17.42 15.63 0.57
C LYS A 12 -16.67 14.47 1.22
N ALA A 13 -15.63 13.99 0.55
CA ALA A 13 -14.61 13.19 1.21
C ALA A 13 -14.07 14.06 2.36
N GLN A 14 -14.46 13.71 3.58
CA GLN A 14 -13.95 14.34 4.78
C GLN A 14 -12.50 13.87 4.93
N ALA A 15 -11.60 14.81 5.23
CA ALA A 15 -10.19 14.57 5.41
C ALA A 15 -9.85 14.68 6.89
N ARG A 16 -9.20 13.65 7.43
CA ARG A 16 -8.75 13.57 8.81
C ARG A 16 -7.29 13.99 8.88
N THR A 17 -6.97 14.85 9.84
CA THR A 17 -5.56 15.19 10.12
C THR A 17 -4.93 14.12 11.01
N PHE A 18 -3.85 13.51 10.53
CA PHE A 18 -2.89 12.81 11.36
C PHE A 18 -1.81 13.78 11.83
N LYS A 19 -1.39 13.65 13.09
CA LYS A 19 -0.32 14.44 13.68
C LYS A 19 0.40 13.61 14.73
N ASN A 20 1.73 13.61 14.69
CA ASN A 20 2.58 13.15 15.79
C ASN A 20 3.59 14.24 16.17
N ALA A 21 4.72 13.86 16.73
CA ALA A 21 5.77 14.79 17.12
C ALA A 21 6.61 15.35 15.96
N TYR A 22 6.66 14.62 14.84
CA TYR A 22 7.58 14.88 13.73
C TYR A 22 6.87 15.54 12.56
N ILE A 23 5.69 15.01 12.21
CA ILE A 23 4.92 15.45 11.04
C ILE A 23 3.42 15.55 11.30
N SER A 24 2.75 16.29 10.43
CA SER A 24 1.30 16.24 10.26
C SER A 24 0.94 16.15 8.78
N PHE A 25 -0.16 15.47 8.47
CA PHE A 25 -0.74 15.41 7.12
C PHE A 25 -2.24 15.11 7.18
N GLU A 26 -2.93 15.33 6.07
CA GLU A 26 -4.33 14.98 5.86
C GLU A 26 -4.44 13.62 5.14
N MET A 27 -5.36 12.79 5.59
CA MET A 27 -5.67 11.48 5.01
C MET A 27 -7.18 11.29 4.96
N LEU A 28 -7.63 10.20 4.33
CA LEU A 28 -9.05 9.87 4.29
C LEU A 28 -9.59 9.61 5.71
N ASP A 29 -10.83 10.03 5.95
CA ASP A 29 -11.50 9.84 7.25
C ASP A 29 -11.64 8.37 7.66
N THR A 30 -11.74 7.47 6.69
CA THR A 30 -11.82 6.02 6.90
C THR A 30 -10.48 5.39 7.25
N TRP A 31 -9.40 6.18 7.35
CA TRP A 31 -8.07 5.70 7.69
C TRP A 31 -7.73 5.96 9.14
N LYS A 32 -6.97 5.03 9.72
CA LYS A 32 -6.46 5.09 11.08
C LYS A 32 -4.98 4.77 11.08
N CYS A 33 -4.22 5.53 11.87
CA CYS A 33 -2.80 5.31 12.12
C CYS A 33 -2.59 4.67 13.48
N ASN A 34 -1.82 3.61 13.55
CA ASN A 34 -1.40 2.97 14.79
C ASN A 34 0.14 2.95 14.86
N LEU A 35 0.69 3.05 16.07
CA LEU A 35 2.12 2.89 16.29
C LEU A 35 2.43 1.39 16.35
N GLU A 36 3.16 0.89 15.37
CA GLU A 36 3.66 -0.49 15.30
C GLU A 36 5.17 -0.46 15.47
N GLN A 37 5.65 -0.91 16.63
CA GLN A 37 7.06 -0.81 17.02
C GLN A 37 7.56 0.66 17.05
N THR A 38 8.26 1.10 16.02
CA THR A 38 8.83 2.46 15.90
C THR A 38 8.22 3.28 14.77
N GLU A 39 7.22 2.71 14.08
CA GLU A 39 6.66 3.25 12.86
C GLU A 39 5.17 3.50 13.02
N TRP A 40 4.70 4.59 12.42
CA TRP A 40 3.26 4.83 12.32
C TRP A 40 2.75 4.20 11.04
N VAL A 41 1.84 3.23 11.17
CA VAL A 41 1.22 2.50 10.07
C VAL A 41 -0.22 2.99 9.93
N CYS A 42 -0.53 3.65 8.82
CA CYS A 42 -1.84 4.21 8.51
C CYS A 42 -2.51 3.43 7.39
N ARG A 43 -3.73 2.96 7.63
CA ARG A 43 -4.51 2.13 6.70
C ARG A 43 -6.00 2.41 6.82
N ALA A 44 -6.77 1.99 5.83
CA ALA A 44 -8.22 1.95 5.93
C ALA A 44 -8.67 1.06 7.10
N GLU A 45 -9.78 1.43 7.73
CA GLU A 45 -10.42 0.63 8.79
C GLU A 45 -11.17 -0.58 8.23
N ASP A 46 -11.65 -0.50 6.98
CA ASP A 46 -12.25 -1.63 6.27
C ASP A 46 -11.18 -2.68 5.94
N PRO A 47 -11.33 -3.96 6.36
CA PRO A 47 -10.31 -4.98 6.15
C PRO A 47 -10.01 -5.33 4.69
N GLN A 48 -10.92 -5.08 3.75
CA GLN A 48 -10.67 -5.34 2.33
C GLN A 48 -9.85 -4.19 1.73
N GLU A 49 -10.28 -2.96 1.99
CA GLU A 49 -9.57 -1.76 1.53
C GLU A 49 -8.18 -1.64 2.19
N ALA A 50 -8.03 -2.11 3.43
CA ALA A 50 -6.76 -2.08 4.15
C ALA A 50 -5.67 -2.93 3.49
N LYS A 51 -6.03 -3.88 2.61
CA LYS A 51 -5.10 -4.65 1.80
C LYS A 51 -4.71 -3.96 0.50
N GLU A 52 -5.41 -2.90 0.11
CA GLU A 52 -5.14 -2.21 -1.14
C GLU A 52 -3.97 -1.25 -1.00
N ALA A 53 -3.83 -0.61 0.17
CA ALA A 53 -2.90 0.49 0.37
C ALA A 53 -2.51 0.69 1.85
N VAL A 54 -1.30 1.20 2.07
CA VAL A 54 -0.77 1.57 3.39
C VAL A 54 0.14 2.78 3.28
N ILE A 55 0.14 3.62 4.32
CA ILE A 55 1.13 4.68 4.51
C ILE A 55 1.96 4.31 5.74
N ILE A 56 3.28 4.32 5.61
CA ILE A 56 4.18 4.09 6.75
C ILE A 56 5.08 5.30 6.95
N LEU A 57 5.13 5.76 8.19
CA LEU A 57 6.00 6.86 8.62
C LEU A 57 7.08 6.32 9.54
N THR A 58 8.33 6.65 9.20
CA THR A 58 9.51 6.42 10.04
C THR A 58 10.23 7.74 10.28
N ALA A 59 10.64 7.98 11.53
CA ALA A 59 11.54 9.07 11.89
C ALA A 59 12.76 8.50 12.62
N LYS A 60 13.93 9.05 12.32
CA LYS A 60 15.19 8.70 12.99
C LYS A 60 16.02 9.93 13.29
N GLU A 61 16.96 9.79 14.21
CA GLU A 61 18.04 10.76 14.37
C GLU A 61 18.92 10.78 13.13
N LYS A 62 19.29 11.97 12.70
CA LYS A 62 20.17 12.16 11.55
C LYS A 62 21.57 11.61 11.88
N GLY A 63 21.98 10.59 11.15
CA GLY A 63 23.34 10.04 11.15
C GLY A 63 24.23 10.69 10.08
N THR A 64 25.48 10.24 10.05
CA THR A 64 26.49 10.72 9.07
C THR A 64 26.18 10.27 7.64
N THR A 65 25.37 9.23 7.47
CA THR A 65 24.93 8.69 6.18
C THR A 65 23.61 9.30 5.69
N ASP A 66 23.03 10.23 6.45
CA ASP A 66 21.74 10.85 6.12
C ASP A 66 21.95 12.19 5.40
N SER A 67 21.84 12.15 4.07
CA SER A 67 21.91 13.33 3.21
C SER A 67 21.04 13.14 1.96
N PHE A 68 20.54 14.24 1.38
CA PHE A 68 19.77 14.17 0.14
C PHE A 68 20.52 13.46 -1.00
N PRO A 69 21.82 13.71 -1.26
CA PRO A 69 22.55 12.98 -2.31
C PRO A 69 22.61 11.47 -2.07
N LEU A 70 22.80 11.04 -0.82
CA LEU A 70 22.85 9.61 -0.49
C LEU A 70 21.48 8.95 -0.64
N TYR A 71 20.42 9.62 -0.19
CA TYR A 71 19.05 9.14 -0.38
C TYR A 71 18.65 9.10 -1.85
N GLU A 72 18.99 10.13 -2.61
CA GLU A 72 18.73 10.20 -4.05
C GLU A 72 19.45 9.09 -4.79
N ASN A 73 20.72 8.85 -4.47
CA ASN A 73 21.46 7.73 -5.05
C ASN A 73 20.82 6.38 -4.67
N HIS A 74 20.41 6.19 -3.41
CA HIS A 74 19.74 4.95 -2.99
C HIS A 74 18.42 4.73 -3.75
N MET A 75 17.55 5.74 -3.79
CA MET A 75 16.23 5.67 -4.47
C MET A 75 16.35 5.61 -6.00
N ASN A 76 17.47 6.04 -6.59
CA ASN A 76 17.68 5.96 -8.03
C ASN A 76 18.22 4.61 -8.51
N ASN A 77 18.46 3.68 -7.58
CA ASN A 77 18.93 2.34 -7.89
C ASN A 77 17.94 1.27 -7.39
N PRO A 78 17.90 0.08 -8.02
CA PRO A 78 17.12 -1.05 -7.51
C PRO A 78 17.48 -1.38 -6.05
N ILE A 79 16.47 -1.38 -5.19
CA ILE A 79 16.55 -1.82 -3.80
C ILE A 79 16.27 -3.33 -3.75
N THR A 80 17.16 -4.10 -3.14
CA THR A 80 16.92 -5.51 -2.81
C THR A 80 16.57 -5.62 -1.34
N THR A 81 15.42 -6.22 -1.03
CA THR A 81 14.94 -6.45 0.34
C THR A 81 14.57 -7.91 0.54
N THR A 82 14.63 -8.39 1.77
CA THR A 82 14.08 -9.70 2.15
C THR A 82 12.78 -9.47 2.91
N THR A 83 11.69 -9.99 2.37
CA THR A 83 10.36 -9.94 3.00
C THR A 83 10.35 -10.73 4.31
N LYS A 84 9.34 -10.50 5.16
CA LYS A 84 9.13 -11.28 6.39
C LYS A 84 9.01 -12.79 6.15
N THR A 85 8.61 -13.21 4.95
CA THR A 85 8.51 -14.63 4.56
C THR A 85 9.84 -15.21 4.06
N GLY A 86 10.93 -14.43 4.06
CA GLY A 86 12.25 -14.86 3.58
C GLY A 86 12.44 -14.74 2.05
N THR A 87 11.43 -14.26 1.33
CA THR A 87 11.52 -14.05 -0.12
C THR A 87 12.32 -12.78 -0.41
N SER A 88 13.36 -12.90 -1.25
CA SER A 88 14.09 -11.74 -1.76
C SER A 88 13.28 -11.05 -2.86
N LEU A 89 13.11 -9.74 -2.73
CA LEU A 89 12.49 -8.87 -3.72
C LEU A 89 13.53 -7.87 -4.22
N THR A 90 13.59 -7.68 -5.53
CA THR A 90 14.37 -6.61 -6.15
C THR A 90 13.41 -5.64 -6.82
N SER A 91 13.45 -4.39 -6.37
CA SER A 91 12.56 -3.35 -6.88
C SER A 91 12.92 -2.92 -8.31
N THR A 92 11.94 -2.39 -9.03
CA THR A 92 12.18 -1.61 -10.25
C THR A 92 11.95 -0.13 -9.96
N VAL A 93 12.89 0.74 -10.37
CA VAL A 93 12.72 2.20 -10.29
C VAL A 93 11.70 2.62 -11.35
N VAL A 94 10.56 3.17 -10.92
CA VAL A 94 9.48 3.65 -11.79
C VAL A 94 9.63 5.14 -12.07
N TYR A 95 9.97 5.89 -11.03
CA TYR A 95 10.23 7.32 -11.10
C TYR A 95 11.47 7.64 -10.27
N LYS A 96 12.47 8.23 -10.93
CA LYS A 96 13.70 8.66 -10.27
C LYS A 96 13.37 9.70 -9.20
N ALA A 97 14.09 9.61 -8.09
CA ALA A 97 13.97 10.54 -7.00
C ALA A 97 14.25 11.97 -7.47
N GLN A 98 13.37 12.90 -7.11
CA GLN A 98 13.52 14.32 -7.38
C GLN A 98 13.25 15.13 -6.14
N GLN A 99 13.95 16.24 -5.99
CA GLN A 99 13.63 17.20 -4.94
C GLN A 99 12.36 17.97 -5.31
N GLN A 100 11.41 17.98 -4.40
CA GLN A 100 10.13 18.67 -4.48
C GLN A 100 9.94 19.53 -3.23
N ARG A 101 9.18 20.62 -3.35
CA ARG A 101 8.87 21.49 -2.21
C ARG A 101 7.40 21.36 -1.85
N TYR A 102 7.12 20.92 -0.62
CA TYR A 102 5.77 20.80 -0.06
C TYR A 102 5.73 21.53 1.28
N ASN A 103 4.81 22.49 1.42
CA ASN A 103 4.65 23.34 2.61
C ASN A 103 5.99 23.87 3.16
N ASP A 104 6.77 24.53 2.31
CA ASP A 104 8.07 25.14 2.63
C ASP A 104 9.19 24.18 3.07
N GLN A 105 8.96 22.87 3.03
CA GLN A 105 9.97 21.85 3.26
C GLN A 105 10.41 21.22 1.93
N VAL A 106 11.71 21.00 1.77
CA VAL A 106 12.26 20.22 0.65
C VAL A 106 12.13 18.73 0.98
N TRP A 107 11.56 17.97 0.06
CA TRP A 107 11.40 16.53 0.12
C TRP A 107 12.06 15.90 -1.09
N LEU A 108 12.62 14.71 -0.92
CA LEU A 108 13.03 13.85 -2.01
C LEU A 108 11.91 12.85 -2.28
N ASP A 109 11.43 12.80 -3.51
CA ASP A 109 10.25 12.04 -3.91
C ASP A 109 10.58 11.10 -5.08
N GLY A 110 10.43 9.80 -4.88
CA GLY A 110 10.73 8.75 -5.86
C GLY A 110 9.71 7.62 -5.80
N ILE A 111 9.60 6.83 -6.87
CA ILE A 111 8.64 5.70 -6.93
C ILE A 111 9.34 4.44 -7.39
N HIS A 112 9.15 3.36 -6.64
CA HIS A 112 9.54 2.01 -7.04
C HIS A 112 8.31 1.13 -7.17
N ARG A 113 8.50 0.02 -7.87
CA ARG A 113 7.62 -1.14 -7.83
C ARG A 113 8.35 -2.30 -7.17
N ASP A 114 7.64 -3.14 -6.44
CA ASP A 114 8.15 -4.38 -5.84
C ASP A 114 9.29 -4.15 -4.82
N SER A 115 9.30 -2.99 -4.16
CA SER A 115 10.37 -2.61 -3.22
C SER A 115 10.10 -2.95 -1.76
N GLU A 116 8.85 -2.96 -1.33
CA GLU A 116 8.43 -3.34 0.03
C GLU A 116 7.55 -4.59 0.02
N VAL A 117 6.65 -4.65 -0.95
CA VAL A 117 5.71 -5.77 -1.18
C VAL A 117 5.63 -6.01 -2.67
N GLN A 118 5.58 -7.29 -3.05
CA GLN A 118 5.43 -7.71 -4.44
C GLN A 118 4.07 -7.30 -5.00
N ASN A 119 4.04 -6.80 -6.24
CA ASN A 119 2.87 -6.27 -6.93
C ASN A 119 2.34 -4.95 -6.35
N TYR A 120 3.18 -4.18 -5.67
CA TYR A 120 2.84 -2.85 -5.17
C TYR A 120 3.78 -1.79 -5.76
N PHE A 121 3.22 -0.60 -5.96
CA PHE A 121 4.02 0.62 -6.08
C PHE A 121 4.26 1.18 -4.68
N THR A 122 5.49 1.63 -4.42
CA THR A 122 5.85 2.37 -3.22
C THR A 122 6.44 3.72 -3.65
N ARG A 123 5.76 4.80 -3.26
CA ARG A 123 6.29 6.16 -3.37
C ARG A 123 7.01 6.52 -2.07
N TYR A 124 8.29 6.82 -2.18
CA TYR A 124 9.14 7.24 -1.08
C TYR A 124 9.18 8.77 -1.04
N VAL A 125 8.86 9.35 0.11
CA VAL A 125 8.91 10.79 0.34
C VAL A 125 9.77 11.03 1.57
N ALA A 126 11.02 11.42 1.36
CA ALA A 126 12.02 11.59 2.42
C ALA A 126 12.41 13.06 2.62
N THR A 127 12.71 13.44 3.85
CA THR A 127 13.25 14.76 4.16
C THR A 127 14.21 14.70 5.35
N ILE A 128 15.00 15.75 5.48
CA ILE A 128 15.88 15.97 6.62
C ILE A 128 15.57 17.38 7.12
N LYS A 129 15.26 17.49 8.42
CA LYS A 129 15.08 18.78 9.09
C LYS A 129 15.82 18.75 10.42
N ASP A 130 16.76 19.69 10.58
CA ASP A 130 17.67 19.76 11.73
C ASP A 130 18.39 18.42 11.95
N GLN A 131 18.15 17.75 13.10
CA GLN A 131 18.75 16.48 13.50
C GLN A 131 17.80 15.28 13.30
N ILE A 132 16.72 15.44 12.54
CA ILE A 132 15.76 14.37 12.29
C ILE A 132 15.65 14.11 10.79
N ALA A 133 15.76 12.84 10.42
CA ALA A 133 15.45 12.36 9.08
C ALA A 133 14.11 11.63 9.11
N ILE A 134 13.27 11.89 8.11
CA ILE A 134 11.89 11.40 8.05
C ILE A 134 11.69 10.74 6.69
N LEU A 135 11.11 9.55 6.70
CA LEU A 135 10.65 8.86 5.51
C LEU A 135 9.16 8.54 5.66
N VAL A 136 8.38 8.91 4.65
CA VAL A 136 7.00 8.46 4.47
C VAL A 136 6.94 7.62 3.22
N THR A 137 6.42 6.39 3.33
CA THR A 137 6.13 5.54 2.18
C THR A 137 4.63 5.48 1.94
N PHE A 138 4.26 5.54 0.67
CA PHE A 138 2.89 5.35 0.22
C PHE A 138 2.88 4.12 -0.67
N THR A 139 2.40 3.01 -0.12
CA THR A 139 2.44 1.70 -0.79
C THR A 139 1.03 1.32 -1.19
N VAL A 140 0.83 0.95 -2.46
CA VAL A 140 -0.48 0.57 -3.01
C VAL A 140 -0.34 -0.54 -4.02
N HIS A 141 -1.26 -1.50 -3.98
CA HIS A 141 -1.27 -2.62 -4.89
C HIS A 141 -1.54 -2.15 -6.33
N ASN A 142 -0.87 -2.75 -7.31
CA ASN A 142 -0.89 -2.31 -8.71
C ASN A 142 -2.31 -2.15 -9.27
N LYS A 143 -3.24 -3.05 -8.90
CA LYS A 143 -4.65 -3.00 -9.35
C LYS A 143 -5.42 -1.78 -8.82
N PHE A 144 -5.03 -1.21 -7.68
CA PHE A 144 -5.75 -0.12 -7.02
C PHE A 144 -4.99 1.22 -7.09
N TYR A 145 -3.89 1.28 -7.84
CA TYR A 145 -3.09 2.51 -7.97
C TYR A 145 -3.94 3.70 -8.46
N ALA A 146 -4.78 3.50 -9.48
CA ALA A 146 -5.65 4.55 -10.01
C ALA A 146 -6.65 5.08 -8.97
N LYS A 147 -7.13 4.21 -8.07
CA LYS A 147 -8.05 4.56 -6.97
C LYS A 147 -7.36 5.42 -5.91
N HIS A 148 -6.15 5.06 -5.49
CA HIS A 148 -5.49 5.70 -4.33
C HIS A 148 -4.50 6.81 -4.67
N SER A 149 -3.90 6.81 -5.87
CA SER A 149 -2.82 7.74 -6.23
C SER A 149 -3.20 9.22 -6.10
N GLY A 150 -4.45 9.59 -6.44
CA GLY A 150 -4.96 10.95 -6.25
C GLY A 150 -5.03 11.36 -4.77
N HIS A 151 -5.51 10.46 -3.91
CA HIS A 151 -5.54 10.69 -2.47
C HIS A 151 -4.14 10.80 -1.89
N PHE A 152 -3.23 9.92 -2.27
CA PHE A 152 -1.81 10.00 -1.87
C PHE A 152 -1.16 11.30 -2.31
N ALA A 153 -1.42 11.78 -3.53
CA ALA A 153 -0.91 13.07 -3.99
C ALA A 153 -1.41 14.24 -3.12
N ASN A 154 -2.67 14.20 -2.66
CA ASN A 154 -3.21 15.21 -1.75
C ASN A 154 -2.60 15.11 -0.36
N THR A 155 -2.46 13.89 0.18
CA THR A 155 -1.76 13.66 1.46
C THR A 155 -0.32 14.17 1.42
N ILE A 156 0.42 13.89 0.35
CA ILE A 156 1.81 14.38 0.18
C ILE A 156 1.85 15.91 0.17
N LYS A 157 0.94 16.57 -0.56
CA LYS A 157 0.85 18.04 -0.57
C LYS A 157 0.51 18.64 0.79
N SER A 158 -0.13 17.89 1.67
CA SER A 158 -0.46 18.32 3.04
C SER A 158 0.64 18.06 4.07
N LEU A 159 1.72 17.34 3.70
CA LEU A 159 2.82 17.02 4.60
C LEU A 159 3.47 18.28 5.16
N ARG A 160 3.56 18.35 6.49
CA ARG A 160 4.29 19.41 7.21
C ARG A 160 5.20 18.78 8.23
N VAL A 161 6.46 19.20 8.27
CA VAL A 161 7.40 18.81 9.32
C VAL A 161 7.27 19.76 10.50
N ILE A 162 6.72 19.25 11.59
CA ILE A 162 6.50 19.96 12.86
C ILE A 162 7.54 19.63 13.92
N ALA A 163 8.51 18.78 13.57
CA ALA A 163 9.66 18.47 14.41
C ALA A 163 10.30 19.74 14.97
N SER A 164 10.44 19.80 16.30
CA SER A 164 11.13 20.86 17.02
C SER A 164 12.56 20.44 17.33
N LYS A 165 13.46 21.42 17.54
CA LYS A 165 14.85 21.16 17.93
C LYS A 165 15.00 20.42 19.27
N ASP A 166 13.92 20.39 20.05
CA ASP A 166 13.86 19.85 21.42
C ASP A 166 13.26 18.44 21.48
N LEU A 167 13.06 17.79 20.33
CA LEU A 167 12.52 16.42 20.25
C LEU A 167 13.43 15.40 20.94
N LEU A 168 14.74 15.61 20.94
CA LEU A 168 15.71 14.76 21.65
C LEU A 168 15.56 14.85 23.18
N SER A 169 14.83 15.85 23.67
CA SER A 169 14.61 16.13 25.10
C SER A 169 13.25 15.61 25.60
N ARG A 170 12.43 15.04 24.70
CA ARG A 170 10.99 14.77 24.92
C ARG A 170 10.65 13.30 24.60
N PRO A 171 10.94 12.37 25.53
CA PRO A 171 10.67 10.93 25.34
C PRO A 171 9.17 10.57 25.27
N ASP A 172 8.27 11.51 25.59
CA ASP A 172 6.81 11.39 25.49
C ASP A 172 6.29 11.35 24.05
N LEU A 173 7.12 11.69 23.08
CA LEU A 173 6.73 11.98 21.69
C LEU A 173 6.87 10.79 20.73
N GLY A 174 7.20 9.61 21.25
CA GLY A 174 7.31 8.34 20.52
C GLY A 174 8.77 7.98 20.17
N PRO A 175 9.06 6.69 19.94
CA PRO A 175 10.42 6.22 19.73
C PRO A 175 11.04 6.81 18.47
N VAL A 176 12.20 7.46 18.59
CA VAL A 176 13.06 7.85 17.46
C VAL A 176 14.04 6.71 17.20
N ARG A 177 14.18 6.27 15.94
CA ARG A 177 15.25 5.31 15.59
C ARG A 177 16.63 5.96 15.72
N GLY A 178 17.61 5.20 16.17
CA GLY A 178 18.98 5.69 16.36
C GLY A 178 19.67 6.08 15.04
N ALA A 179 20.75 6.85 15.16
CA ALA A 179 21.48 7.40 14.02
C ALA A 179 22.17 6.34 13.11
N GLY A 180 22.33 5.10 13.56
CA GLY A 180 23.14 4.06 12.91
C GLY A 180 22.52 3.34 11.70
N GLU A 181 21.22 3.50 11.42
CA GLU A 181 20.51 2.78 10.34
C GLU A 181 20.25 3.69 9.13
N THR A 182 20.39 3.20 7.89
CA THR A 182 20.03 4.00 6.70
C THR A 182 18.51 4.06 6.51
N LEU A 183 17.93 5.26 6.35
CA LEU A 183 16.52 5.37 5.94
C LEU A 183 16.31 4.73 4.56
N GLY A 184 15.33 3.84 4.46
CA GLY A 184 14.98 3.17 3.20
C GLY A 184 15.73 1.87 2.92
N ALA A 185 16.53 1.36 3.87
CA ALA A 185 16.73 -0.09 3.95
C ALA A 185 15.35 -0.68 4.30
N GLY A 186 14.76 -1.46 3.38
CA GLY A 186 13.31 -1.76 3.31
C GLY A 186 12.59 -1.80 4.66
N ILE A 187 11.47 -1.09 4.75
CA ILE A 187 10.61 -0.99 5.94
C ILE A 187 9.79 -2.27 6.18
N GLY A 188 10.27 -3.41 5.66
CA GLY A 188 9.57 -4.69 5.67
C GLY A 188 9.13 -5.14 7.06
N GLN A 189 9.77 -4.67 8.14
CA GLN A 189 9.36 -4.94 9.52
C GLN A 189 8.05 -4.24 9.92
N ALA A 190 7.82 -3.02 9.43
CA ALA A 190 6.57 -2.29 9.65
C ALA A 190 5.47 -2.66 8.65
N MET A 191 5.80 -3.36 7.55
CA MET A 191 4.79 -3.80 6.58
C MET A 191 3.82 -4.80 7.21
N PRO A 192 2.50 -4.54 7.15
CA PRO A 192 1.49 -5.48 7.63
C PRO A 192 1.54 -6.83 6.91
N ALA A 193 1.36 -7.91 7.67
CA ALA A 193 1.51 -9.27 7.16
C ALA A 193 0.47 -9.66 6.10
N ASP A 194 -0.73 -9.07 6.16
CA ASP A 194 -1.81 -9.32 5.21
C ASP A 194 -1.56 -8.73 3.82
N LEU A 195 -0.64 -7.76 3.69
CA LEU A 195 -0.17 -7.27 2.39
C LEU A 195 0.82 -8.24 1.74
N LEU A 196 1.55 -9.03 2.53
CA LEU A 196 2.52 -10.01 2.04
C LEU A 196 1.85 -11.28 1.49
N ALA A 197 0.61 -11.54 1.91
CA ALA A 197 -0.22 -12.65 1.41
C ALA A 197 -1.11 -12.24 0.22
N ALA A 198 -0.92 -11.04 -0.34
CA ALA A 198 -1.87 -10.37 -1.22
C ALA A 198 -2.01 -10.91 -2.65
N ASP A 199 -1.46 -12.10 -2.98
CA ASP A 199 -1.74 -12.75 -4.26
C ASP A 199 -3.25 -13.04 -4.44
N ASP A 200 -4.02 -13.07 -3.34
CA ASP A 200 -5.48 -13.27 -3.33
C ASP A 200 -6.32 -11.98 -3.40
N VAL A 201 -5.71 -10.78 -3.49
CA VAL A 201 -6.50 -9.52 -3.56
C VAL A 201 -7.09 -9.37 -4.96
N GLY A 202 -8.31 -9.90 -5.09
CA GLY A 202 -9.13 -9.86 -6.31
C GLY A 202 -9.76 -11.20 -6.74
N ALA A 203 -9.74 -12.24 -5.90
CA ALA A 203 -10.40 -13.51 -6.21
C ALA A 203 -11.91 -13.54 -5.82
N ASP A 204 -12.61 -12.40 -5.82
CA ASP A 204 -14.07 -12.40 -5.86
C ASP A 204 -14.54 -12.26 -7.31
N GLY A 205 -14.85 -13.40 -7.94
CA GLY A 205 -15.47 -13.40 -9.25
C GLY A 205 -15.45 -14.69 -10.06
N LYS A 206 -14.65 -15.71 -9.68
CA LYS A 206 -14.75 -17.05 -10.26
C LYS A 206 -14.42 -18.12 -9.22
N LYS A 207 -15.29 -18.31 -8.22
CA LYS A 207 -15.37 -19.61 -7.55
C LYS A 207 -15.74 -20.63 -8.62
N GLY A 208 -14.73 -21.37 -9.07
CA GLY A 208 -14.86 -22.36 -10.12
C GLY A 208 -16.06 -23.27 -9.85
N ILE A 209 -16.99 -23.28 -10.80
CA ILE A 209 -18.10 -24.24 -10.91
C ILE A 209 -17.60 -25.70 -10.72
N LEU A 210 -16.31 -25.94 -10.96
CA LEU A 210 -15.59 -27.20 -10.81
C LEU A 210 -15.30 -27.69 -9.38
N LYS A 211 -15.44 -26.86 -8.32
CA LYS A 211 -15.15 -27.30 -6.94
C LYS A 211 -16.38 -27.69 -6.11
N ASN A 212 -17.59 -27.57 -6.68
CA ASN A 212 -18.80 -27.92 -5.96
C ASN A 212 -19.10 -29.41 -6.21
N GLU A 213 -18.80 -30.27 -5.24
CA GLU A 213 -18.97 -31.74 -5.36
C GLU A 213 -20.40 -32.13 -5.75
N ALA A 214 -21.40 -31.34 -5.34
CA ALA A 214 -22.79 -31.52 -5.74
C ALA A 214 -23.01 -31.32 -7.25
N LEU A 215 -22.29 -30.40 -7.88
CA LEU A 215 -22.40 -30.09 -9.31
C LEU A 215 -21.67 -31.13 -10.17
N MET A 216 -20.55 -31.68 -9.70
CA MET A 216 -19.92 -32.84 -10.35
C MET A 216 -20.82 -34.08 -10.27
N GLY A 217 -21.48 -34.31 -9.13
CA GLY A 217 -22.46 -35.39 -8.99
C GLY A 217 -23.63 -35.28 -9.97
N ILE A 218 -24.18 -34.08 -10.15
CA ILE A 218 -25.26 -33.82 -11.12
C ILE A 218 -24.77 -33.99 -12.57
N GLY A 219 -23.56 -33.52 -12.89
CA GLY A 219 -22.96 -33.69 -14.21
C GLY A 219 -22.76 -35.15 -14.61
N LEU A 220 -22.28 -35.99 -13.68
CA LEU A 220 -22.09 -37.42 -13.92
C LEU A 220 -23.42 -38.17 -14.08
N LEU A 221 -24.45 -37.80 -13.29
CA LEU A 221 -25.80 -38.36 -13.44
C LEU A 221 -26.41 -38.05 -14.81
N LEU A 222 -26.26 -36.82 -15.30
CA LEU A 222 -26.78 -36.44 -16.62
C LEU A 222 -26.07 -37.18 -17.75
N LEU A 223 -24.74 -37.36 -17.66
CA LEU A 223 -23.98 -38.16 -18.63
C LEU A 223 -24.41 -39.64 -18.62
N ALA A 224 -24.66 -40.22 -17.46
CA ALA A 224 -25.15 -41.60 -17.34
C ALA A 224 -26.55 -41.78 -17.96
N VAL A 225 -27.46 -40.82 -17.75
CA VAL A 225 -28.79 -40.83 -18.36
C VAL A 225 -28.71 -40.70 -19.88
N LEU A 226 -27.87 -39.79 -20.40
CA LEU A 226 -27.68 -39.63 -21.85
C LEU A 226 -27.06 -40.87 -22.49
N ALA A 227 -26.09 -41.51 -21.85
CA ALA A 227 -25.50 -42.76 -22.32
C ALA A 227 -26.52 -43.90 -22.35
N TYR A 228 -27.35 -44.02 -21.32
CA TYR A 228 -28.42 -45.02 -21.27
C TYR A 228 -29.47 -44.81 -22.36
N LEU A 229 -29.91 -43.55 -22.57
CA LEU A 229 -30.86 -43.21 -23.63
C LEU A 229 -30.26 -43.47 -25.03
N GLY A 230 -28.98 -43.14 -25.24
CA GLY A 230 -28.27 -43.41 -26.48
C GLY A 230 -28.15 -44.91 -26.78
N LEU A 231 -27.82 -45.72 -25.78
CA LEU A 231 -27.79 -47.19 -25.91
C LEU A 231 -29.17 -47.76 -26.24
N LYS A 232 -30.22 -47.28 -25.57
CA LYS A 232 -31.60 -47.72 -25.79
C LYS A 232 -32.11 -47.33 -27.18
N TYR A 233 -31.73 -46.14 -27.65
CA TYR A 233 -32.04 -45.68 -29.02
C TYR A 233 -31.30 -46.51 -30.08
N TYR A 234 -30.00 -46.79 -29.86
CA TYR A 234 -29.20 -47.63 -30.76
C TYR A 234 -29.74 -49.06 -30.87
N GLN A 235 -30.16 -49.66 -29.75
CA GLN A 235 -30.77 -51.01 -29.75
C GLN A 235 -32.13 -51.04 -30.45
N LYS A 236 -32.92 -49.95 -30.37
CA LYS A 236 -34.22 -49.84 -31.05
C LYS A 236 -34.07 -49.71 -32.57
N ASN A 237 -33.02 -49.06 -33.06
CA ASN A 237 -32.75 -48.88 -34.50
C ASN A 237 -32.02 -50.07 -35.16
N LYS A 238 -31.60 -51.08 -34.39
CA LYS A 238 -30.90 -52.27 -34.89
C LYS A 238 -31.80 -53.52 -34.96
N ARG A 239 -33.07 -53.39 -34.55
CA ARG A 239 -34.17 -54.32 -34.85
C ARG A 239 -34.99 -53.76 -36.01
#